data_AF-A0AAU4TZ45-F1
#
_entry.id   AF-A0AAU4TZ45-F1
#
_cell.length_a   1.000
_cell.length_b   1.000
_cell.length_c   1.000
_cell.angle_alpha   90.00
_cell.angle_beta   90.00
_cell.angle_gamma   90.00
#
_symmetry.space_group_name_H-M   'P 1'
#
loop_
_entity.id
_entity.type
_entity.pdbx_description
1 polymer ?
#
loop_
_entity_poly.entity_id
_entity_poly.type
_entity_poly.pdbx_seq_one_letter_code
_entity_poly.pdbx_strand_id
1 'polypeptide(L)'
;MASEHAHSWQGHDFDFTDVTFDGADLSDARFSGGTVSFAGEEFSGGTVSFSGAEFSGSAVDFWARFSGGTVSFSGARFSDGTVGFDSATFCGSAVDFTHALGSAPSGLVPPNESSLPTGLSLPSTWHPAGS
;
A
#
# COMPACT_ATOMS: atom_id res chain seq x y z
N MET A 1 -21.48 22.72 -0.13
CA MET A 1 -21.21 22.30 -1.52
C MET A 1 -19.85 21.63 -1.49
N ALA A 2 -19.82 20.31 -1.62
CA ALA A 2 -18.57 19.55 -1.62
C ALA A 2 -17.94 19.68 -3.01
N SER A 3 -16.69 20.10 -3.07
CA SER A 3 -15.92 20.14 -4.32
C SER A 3 -15.84 18.75 -4.92
N GLU A 4 -16.45 18.58 -6.09
CA GLU A 4 -16.14 17.49 -7.00
C GLU A 4 -14.64 17.59 -7.35
N HIS A 5 -13.85 16.65 -6.85
CA HIS A 5 -12.45 16.53 -7.24
C HIS A 5 -12.41 15.94 -8.65
N ALA A 6 -11.81 16.67 -9.58
CA ALA A 6 -11.91 16.41 -11.02
C ALA A 6 -11.26 15.10 -11.53
N HIS A 7 -10.68 14.26 -10.66
CA HIS A 7 -10.12 12.94 -11.03
C HIS A 7 -10.33 11.97 -9.87
N SER A 8 -11.52 11.35 -9.79
CA SER A 8 -11.87 10.40 -8.75
C SER A 8 -11.42 8.99 -9.13
N TRP A 9 -10.62 8.35 -8.28
CA TRP A 9 -10.21 6.94 -8.36
C TRP A 9 -11.33 5.97 -7.93
N GLN A 10 -12.46 6.50 -7.45
CA GLN A 10 -13.51 5.68 -6.85
C GLN A 10 -14.31 4.90 -7.90
N GLY A 11 -14.54 3.61 -7.64
CA GLY A 11 -15.48 2.77 -8.38
C GLY A 11 -14.99 2.32 -9.75
N HIS A 12 -13.70 2.46 -10.04
CA HIS A 12 -13.07 2.02 -11.27
C HIS A 12 -12.04 0.94 -10.98
N ASP A 13 -11.95 -0.04 -11.89
CA ASP A 13 -10.88 -1.01 -11.88
C ASP A 13 -9.65 -0.41 -12.55
N PHE A 14 -8.51 -0.42 -11.85
CA PHE A 14 -7.25 0.06 -12.39
C PHE A 14 -6.26 -1.09 -12.44
N ASP A 15 -5.75 -1.34 -13.63
CA ASP A 15 -4.70 -2.31 -13.89
C ASP A 15 -3.41 -1.56 -14.22
N PHE A 16 -2.47 -1.60 -13.29
CA PHE A 16 -1.13 -1.05 -13.47
C PHE A 16 -0.09 -2.15 -13.73
N THR A 17 -0.53 -3.31 -14.22
CA THR A 17 0.38 -4.42 -14.52
C THR A 17 1.52 -3.96 -15.43
N ASP A 18 2.76 -4.32 -15.06
CA ASP A 18 4.01 -3.98 -15.74
C ASP A 18 4.36 -2.48 -15.81
N VAL A 19 3.71 -1.64 -15.00
CA VAL A 19 4.09 -0.22 -14.86
C VAL A 19 5.33 -0.06 -13.98
N THR A 20 6.20 0.88 -14.35
CA THR A 20 7.29 1.34 -13.49
C THR A 20 6.89 2.68 -12.89
N PHE A 21 6.79 2.75 -11.56
CA PHE A 21 6.64 4.01 -10.84
C PHE A 21 8.02 4.56 -10.48
N ASP A 22 8.37 5.73 -11.04
CA ASP A 22 9.51 6.56 -10.62
C ASP A 22 9.08 7.74 -9.72
N GLY A 23 7.79 7.79 -9.39
CA GLY A 23 7.15 8.72 -8.48
C GLY A 23 5.64 8.80 -8.72
N ALA A 24 4.84 8.88 -7.66
CA ALA A 24 3.40 9.09 -7.75
C ALA A 24 2.84 9.71 -6.48
N ASP A 25 1.88 10.62 -6.62
CA ASP A 25 1.13 11.16 -5.49
C ASP A 25 -0.32 10.69 -5.55
N LEU A 26 -0.64 9.79 -4.63
CA LEU A 26 -1.95 9.19 -4.39
C LEU A 26 -2.41 9.52 -2.96
N SER A 27 -1.89 10.60 -2.38
CA SER A 27 -2.28 11.05 -1.04
C SER A 27 -3.75 11.45 -1.03
N ASP A 28 -4.44 11.14 0.07
CA ASP A 28 -5.87 11.37 0.28
C ASP A 28 -6.79 10.69 -0.76
N ALA A 29 -6.25 9.79 -1.60
CA ALA A 29 -7.04 9.01 -2.55
C ALA A 29 -8.00 8.08 -1.81
N ARG A 30 -9.18 7.89 -2.38
CA ARG A 30 -10.19 6.97 -1.86
C ARG A 30 -10.39 5.81 -2.81
N PHE A 31 -10.06 4.62 -2.36
CA PHE A 31 -10.30 3.35 -3.01
C PHE A 31 -11.48 2.71 -2.29
N SER A 32 -12.71 3.02 -2.72
CA SER A 32 -13.97 2.66 -2.03
C SER A 32 -14.87 1.66 -2.80
N GLY A 33 -14.29 0.82 -3.65
CA GLY A 33 -14.96 -0.19 -4.48
C GLY A 33 -14.20 -0.44 -5.79
N GLY A 34 -14.30 -1.65 -6.33
CA GLY A 34 -13.53 -2.10 -7.50
C GLY A 34 -12.27 -2.88 -7.13
N THR A 35 -11.52 -3.30 -8.15
CA THR A 35 -10.24 -4.00 -8.01
C THR A 35 -9.10 -3.13 -8.52
N VAL A 36 -8.06 -2.98 -7.70
CA VAL A 36 -6.82 -2.28 -8.07
C VAL A 36 -5.67 -3.27 -8.01
N SER A 37 -4.99 -3.48 -9.13
CA SER A 37 -3.88 -4.41 -9.24
C SER A 37 -2.58 -3.67 -9.55
N PHE A 38 -1.59 -3.87 -8.70
CA PHE A 38 -0.20 -3.40 -8.85
C PHE A 38 0.73 -4.59 -9.15
N ALA A 39 0.26 -5.55 -9.95
CA ALA A 39 0.97 -6.81 -10.18
C ALA A 39 2.13 -6.66 -11.17
N GLY A 40 3.28 -7.28 -10.87
CA GLY A 40 4.46 -7.24 -11.75
C GLY A 40 5.22 -5.91 -11.74
N GLU A 41 4.82 -4.97 -10.88
CA GLU A 41 5.44 -3.65 -10.83
C GLU A 41 6.82 -3.67 -10.17
N GLU A 42 7.66 -2.74 -10.59
CA GLU A 42 8.90 -2.43 -9.91
C GLU A 42 8.91 -0.97 -9.46
N PHE A 43 8.87 -0.77 -8.13
CA PHE A 43 9.22 0.51 -7.52
C PHE A 43 10.75 0.57 -7.42
N SER A 44 11.38 1.03 -8.49
CA SER A 44 12.83 1.05 -8.67
C SER A 44 13.50 2.37 -8.27
N GLY A 45 12.71 3.42 -8.03
CA GLY A 45 13.19 4.74 -7.61
C GLY A 45 12.07 5.74 -7.35
N GLY A 46 12.39 6.86 -6.72
CA GLY A 46 11.43 7.94 -6.45
C GLY A 46 10.58 7.79 -5.20
N THR A 47 9.57 8.64 -5.06
CA THR A 47 8.67 8.67 -3.91
C THR A 47 7.24 8.42 -4.36
N VAL A 48 6.60 7.39 -3.81
CA VAL A 48 5.18 7.09 -3.99
C VAL A 48 4.47 7.34 -2.66
N SER A 49 3.46 8.21 -2.67
CA SER A 49 2.71 8.55 -1.46
C SER A 49 1.27 8.09 -1.56
N PHE A 50 0.83 7.29 -0.60
CA PHE A 50 -0.56 6.97 -0.28
C PHE A 50 -0.95 7.60 1.06
N SER A 51 -0.28 8.68 1.45
CA SER A 51 -0.49 9.32 2.76
C SER A 51 -1.95 9.74 2.92
N GLY A 52 -2.60 9.35 4.02
CA GLY A 52 -4.01 9.66 4.25
C GLY A 52 -5.02 8.94 3.34
N ALA A 53 -4.57 8.06 2.43
CA ALA A 53 -5.47 7.35 1.53
C ALA A 53 -6.42 6.40 2.29
N GLU A 54 -7.64 6.25 1.80
CA GLU A 54 -8.64 5.35 2.36
C GLU A 54 -8.83 4.14 1.44
N PHE A 55 -8.53 2.95 1.97
CA PHE A 55 -8.79 1.66 1.35
C PHE A 55 -10.00 1.02 2.04
N SER A 56 -11.16 1.10 1.39
CA SER A 56 -12.41 0.52 1.89
C SER A 56 -13.23 -0.18 0.80
N GLY A 57 -13.88 -1.30 1.10
CA GLY A 57 -14.74 -2.01 0.14
C GLY A 57 -14.07 -2.48 -1.15
N SER A 58 -12.74 -2.39 -1.27
CA SER A 58 -11.96 -2.65 -2.48
C SER A 58 -11.07 -3.88 -2.30
N ALA A 59 -10.77 -4.55 -3.42
CA ALA A 59 -9.69 -5.55 -3.47
C ALA A 59 -8.45 -4.86 -4.08
N VAL A 60 -7.39 -4.71 -3.28
CA VAL A 60 -6.14 -4.08 -3.72
C VAL A 60 -5.00 -5.04 -3.53
N ASP A 61 -4.36 -5.43 -4.61
CA ASP A 61 -3.27 -6.41 -4.61
C ASP A 61 -1.95 -5.74 -5.00
N PHE A 62 -0.99 -5.76 -4.07
CA PHE A 62 0.38 -5.32 -4.27
C PHE A 62 1.28 -6.53 -4.53
N TRP A 63 1.30 -7.03 -5.77
CA TRP A 63 2.29 -8.01 -6.23
C TRP A 63 3.47 -7.30 -6.89
N ALA A 64 4.11 -6.43 -6.12
CA ALA A 64 5.16 -5.54 -6.61
C ALA A 64 6.52 -5.83 -5.96
N ARG A 65 7.57 -5.52 -6.70
CA ARG A 65 8.94 -5.47 -6.19
C ARG A 65 9.26 -4.03 -5.79
N PHE A 66 9.46 -3.81 -4.50
CA PHE A 66 9.98 -2.57 -3.98
C PHE A 66 11.51 -2.67 -3.88
N SER A 67 12.20 -2.29 -4.96
CA SER A 67 13.66 -2.42 -5.10
C SER A 67 14.43 -1.12 -4.82
N GLY A 68 13.74 0.01 -4.70
CA GLY A 68 14.32 1.31 -4.38
C GLY A 68 13.26 2.39 -4.13
N GLY A 69 13.69 3.54 -3.62
CA GLY A 69 12.78 4.67 -3.34
C GLY A 69 12.04 4.59 -2.00
N THR A 70 11.02 5.43 -1.84
CA THR A 70 10.20 5.53 -0.62
C THR A 70 8.73 5.40 -0.95
N VAL A 71 8.04 4.49 -0.27
CA VAL A 71 6.59 4.34 -0.36
C VAL A 71 5.98 4.64 1.00
N SER A 72 5.10 5.65 1.07
CA SER A 72 4.48 6.05 2.33
C SER A 72 2.99 5.74 2.34
N PHE A 73 2.56 4.98 3.34
CA PHE A 73 1.16 4.74 3.73
C PHE A 73 0.85 5.44 5.05
N SER A 74 1.60 6.48 5.41
CA SER A 74 1.43 7.18 6.67
C SER A 74 0.03 7.79 6.77
N GLY A 75 -0.70 7.47 7.84
CA GLY A 75 -2.08 7.91 8.03
C GLY A 75 -3.11 7.23 7.12
N ALA A 76 -2.69 6.29 6.24
CA ALA A 76 -3.62 5.55 5.40
C ALA A 76 -4.55 4.68 6.25
N ARG A 77 -5.80 4.56 5.81
CA ARG A 77 -6.84 3.82 6.53
C ARG A 77 -7.23 2.57 5.75
N PHE A 78 -7.13 1.42 6.41
CA PHE A 78 -7.48 0.12 5.86
C PHE A 78 -8.70 -0.43 6.62
N SER A 79 -9.87 -0.43 5.98
CA SER A 79 -11.12 -0.86 6.62
C SER A 79 -12.08 -1.49 5.63
N ASP A 80 -12.68 -2.64 5.96
CA ASP A 80 -13.75 -3.26 5.16
C ASP A 80 -13.39 -3.59 3.71
N GLY A 81 -12.15 -4.02 3.42
CA GLY A 81 -11.69 -4.49 2.11
C GLY A 81 -10.51 -5.46 2.22
N THR A 82 -10.10 -6.06 1.10
CA THR A 82 -8.94 -6.95 1.05
C THR A 82 -7.77 -6.19 0.47
N VAL A 83 -6.77 -5.88 1.29
CA VAL A 83 -5.49 -5.33 0.83
C VAL A 83 -4.41 -6.37 1.10
N GLY A 84 -3.74 -6.82 0.04
CA GLY A 84 -2.78 -7.92 0.09
C GLY A 84 -1.39 -7.53 -0.41
N PHE A 85 -0.38 -8.02 0.31
CA PHE A 85 1.05 -7.92 -0.01
C PHE A 85 1.70 -9.32 -0.10
N ASP A 86 0.91 -10.38 -0.27
CA ASP A 86 1.34 -11.78 -0.13
C ASP A 86 2.45 -12.23 -1.11
N SER A 87 2.75 -11.44 -2.13
CA SER A 87 3.89 -11.65 -3.05
C SER A 87 4.73 -10.39 -3.25
N ALA A 88 4.57 -9.39 -2.38
CA ALA A 88 5.40 -8.19 -2.38
C ALA A 88 6.80 -8.52 -1.90
N THR A 89 7.81 -7.95 -2.56
CA THR A 89 9.21 -8.06 -2.11
C THR A 89 9.72 -6.68 -1.71
N PHE A 90 10.14 -6.53 -0.45
CA PHE A 90 10.74 -5.30 0.08
C PHE A 90 12.26 -5.45 0.12
N CYS A 91 12.97 -4.96 -0.90
CA CYS A 91 14.42 -5.09 -1.01
C CYS A 91 15.06 -3.75 -1.36
N GLY A 92 15.39 -2.95 -0.35
CA GLY A 92 16.08 -1.66 -0.55
C GLY A 92 15.16 -0.44 -0.66
N SER A 93 13.85 -0.62 -0.59
CA SER A 93 12.86 0.45 -0.44
C SER A 93 12.57 0.75 1.03
N ALA A 94 12.29 2.02 1.35
CA ALA A 94 11.65 2.38 2.62
C ALA A 94 10.13 2.38 2.44
N VAL A 95 9.43 1.45 3.08
CA VAL A 95 7.96 1.36 3.08
C VAL A 95 7.42 1.65 4.47
N ASP A 96 6.67 2.74 4.60
CA ASP A 96 6.25 3.28 5.89
C ASP A 96 4.73 3.18 6.11
N PHE A 97 4.33 2.38 7.09
CA PHE A 97 2.96 2.26 7.61
C PHE A 97 2.83 2.78 9.05
N THR A 98 3.83 3.45 9.63
CA THR A 98 3.88 3.75 11.09
C THR A 98 2.62 4.39 11.68
N HIS A 99 1.88 5.18 10.88
CA HIS A 99 0.64 5.84 11.28
C HIS A 99 -0.62 5.28 10.58
N ALA A 100 -0.50 4.13 9.91
CA ALA A 100 -1.63 3.48 9.28
C ALA A 100 -2.65 3.00 10.32
N LEU A 101 -3.92 3.03 9.93
CA LEU A 101 -5.06 2.75 10.81
C LEU A 101 -5.87 1.57 10.28
N GLY A 102 -6.49 0.83 11.21
CA GLY A 102 -7.40 -0.27 10.89
C GLY A 102 -6.70 -1.63 10.90
N SER A 103 -7.17 -2.53 10.03
CA SER A 103 -6.67 -3.91 9.95
C SER A 103 -5.37 -3.97 9.15
N ALA A 104 -4.40 -4.73 9.64
CA ALA A 104 -3.17 -4.99 8.91
C ALA A 104 -3.47 -5.69 7.57
N PRO A 105 -2.96 -5.19 6.44
CA PRO A 105 -2.96 -5.90 5.17
C PRO A 105 -2.32 -7.30 5.30
N SER A 106 -2.81 -8.27 4.52
CA SER A 106 -2.18 -9.59 4.44
C SER A 106 -0.80 -9.50 3.79
N GLY A 107 0.08 -10.45 4.08
CA GLY A 107 1.39 -10.55 3.42
C GLY A 107 2.46 -9.53 3.84
N LEU A 108 2.16 -8.57 4.72
CA LEU A 108 3.17 -7.60 5.21
C LEU A 108 4.28 -8.23 6.05
N VAL A 109 3.91 -9.21 6.89
CA VAL A 109 4.86 -9.98 7.68
C VAL A 109 4.82 -11.42 7.16
N PRO A 110 5.91 -11.93 6.58
CA PRO A 110 5.96 -13.31 6.12
C PRO A 110 5.68 -14.25 7.31
N PRO A 111 4.83 -15.27 7.17
CA PRO A 111 4.43 -16.15 8.27
C PRO A 111 5.60 -16.93 8.89
N ASN A 112 6.76 -16.93 8.25
CA ASN A 112 7.95 -17.67 8.64
C ASN A 112 9.14 -16.78 9.06
N GLU A 113 8.97 -15.46 9.06
CA GLU A 113 10.01 -14.53 9.49
C GLU A 113 9.66 -13.95 10.87
N SER A 114 10.60 -14.09 11.81
CA SER A 114 10.45 -13.57 13.19
C SER A 114 10.71 -12.06 13.28
N SER A 115 11.06 -11.41 12.16
CA SER A 115 11.47 -10.01 12.08
C SER A 115 10.88 -9.36 10.85
N LEU A 116 10.56 -8.07 10.95
CA LEU A 116 10.09 -7.28 9.82
C LEU A 116 11.15 -7.24 8.70
N PRO A 117 10.74 -7.28 7.42
CA PRO A 117 11.62 -7.00 6.29
C PRO A 117 12.37 -5.68 6.49
N THR A 118 13.63 -5.64 6.06
CA THR A 118 14.42 -4.41 6.15
C THR A 118 13.77 -3.31 5.31
N GLY A 119 13.52 -2.15 5.92
CA GLY A 119 12.86 -1.01 5.28
C GLY A 119 11.34 -0.98 5.45
N LEU A 120 10.71 -2.02 6.02
CA LEU A 120 9.29 -2.02 6.35
C LEU A 120 9.06 -1.51 7.78
N SER A 121 8.29 -0.43 7.92
CA SER A 121 7.92 0.14 9.23
C SER A 121 6.42 -0.02 9.46
N LEU A 122 6.00 -0.70 10.53
CA LEU A 122 4.58 -0.97 10.84
C LEU A 122 4.13 -0.26 12.12
N PRO A 123 2.83 0.09 12.25
CA PRO A 123 2.27 0.54 13.52
C PRO A 123 2.37 -0.57 14.57
N SER A 124 2.62 -0.23 15.83
CA SER A 124 2.78 -1.20 16.94
C SER A 124 1.63 -2.21 17.05
N THR A 125 0.41 -1.81 16.68
CA THR A 125 -0.78 -2.67 16.67
C THR A 125 -0.76 -3.79 15.63
N TRP A 126 0.12 -3.69 14.62
CA TRP A 126 0.28 -4.68 13.56
C TRP A 126 1.52 -5.56 13.75
N HIS A 127 2.30 -5.34 14.82
CA HIS A 127 3.43 -6.20 15.12
C HIS A 127 2.92 -7.59 15.54
N PRO A 128 3.58 -8.67 15.10
CA PRO A 128 3.25 -10.01 15.55
C PRO A 128 3.39 -10.08 17.08
N ALA A 129 2.44 -10.74 17.74
CA ALA A 129 2.43 -10.86 19.19
C ALA A 129 3.70 -11.61 19.67
N GLY A 130 4.64 -10.88 20.27
CA GLY A 130 5.85 -11.46 20.88
C GLY A 130 7.19 -10.77 20.60
N SER A 131 7.22 -9.58 19.97
CA SER A 131 8.43 -8.74 19.88
C SER A 131 8.78 -8.02 21.19
#